data_AF-A0A2Z4V1I0-F1
#
_entry.id   AF-A0A2Z4V1I0-F1
#
_cell.length_a   1.000
_cell.length_b   1.000
_cell.length_c   1.000
_cell.angle_alpha   90.00
_cell.angle_beta   90.00
_cell.angle_gamma   90.00
#
_symmetry.space_group_name_H-M   'P 1'
#
loop_
_entity.id
_entity.type
_entity.pdbx_description
1 polymer ?
#
loop_
_entity_poly.entity_id
_entity_poly.type
_entity_poly.pdbx_seq_one_letter_code
_entity_poly.pdbx_strand_id
1 'polypeptide(L)'
;MSGSDVPDRLAALSAAGVSVWLDDLSRELLADGELKVLIADKHVVGVTTNPTIFASALSKGDRYDQQLRRLGSAGTSVDDAVFALTTDDVRDACEVFGPVYERTGGVDGRVSIEVDPRLAQDAATTADQARKLWEAVGRPNVFVKIPATRKGLEAITDVVAQGISVNVTLIFSLDRYREVMDAYQTGLEQAHAAGREIADIHSVASFFVSRVDTEVDRRLQALDTPGARALRGKTAIANARLAFQAYEQMLLAPRWQVLAAAGARMQRPLWASTGVKDPAYPDTMYVSELVVAGTVNTMPGATLAAFADHGALPGPPPVADDFAAAAAHFEALERAGVDFADVTDTLEREGLATFEASWKELGASVAREMHCEGIRAGDASGSGDGGSDRADLLGIYLNDHYAAATGGLELFRRAAKAHAGKEDGEVLSGLARRVEEDRDSLAQIMTALAISTSQSKAAMGWLAEKAGRLKPNGHVLSRSPLSDVVEAESMLLAVHGKAAGWRSLRALAETDDRLSVKELDVLLERADQQGRLLEELRVAAATRSLHAQPSHTR
;
A
#
# COMPACT_ATOMS: atom_id res chain seq x y z
N MET A 1 41.38 -18.76 -2.99
CA MET A 1 40.94 -17.36 -2.87
C MET A 1 39.75 -17.18 -3.79
N SER A 2 38.53 -17.13 -3.25
CA SER A 2 37.32 -16.76 -4.00
C SER A 2 36.18 -16.47 -3.03
N GLY A 3 36.38 -15.48 -2.17
CA GLY A 3 35.27 -14.72 -1.60
C GLY A 3 35.14 -13.50 -2.48
N SER A 4 34.12 -13.44 -3.32
CA SER A 4 33.79 -12.24 -4.10
C SER A 4 33.50 -11.11 -3.11
N ASP A 5 34.35 -10.08 -3.08
CA ASP A 5 34.02 -8.74 -2.57
C ASP A 5 32.82 -8.24 -3.37
N VAL A 6 31.61 -8.60 -2.95
CA VAL A 6 30.41 -7.91 -3.44
C VAL A 6 30.42 -6.55 -2.75
N PRO A 7 30.53 -5.44 -3.50
CA PRO A 7 30.57 -4.11 -2.89
C PRO A 7 29.28 -3.88 -2.09
N ASP A 8 29.41 -3.34 -0.89
CA ASP A 8 28.25 -2.89 -0.12
C ASP A 8 27.60 -1.68 -0.83
N ARG A 9 26.53 -1.96 -1.58
CA ARG A 9 25.85 -0.97 -2.42
C ARG A 9 25.11 0.08 -1.61
N LEU A 10 24.61 -0.28 -0.43
CA LEU A 10 23.93 0.66 0.45
C LEU A 10 24.95 1.59 1.10
N ALA A 11 26.12 1.08 1.50
CA ALA A 11 27.23 1.94 1.91
C ALA A 11 27.64 2.91 0.79
N ALA A 12 27.70 2.44 -0.46
CA ALA A 12 28.04 3.28 -1.60
C ALA A 12 26.97 4.37 -1.86
N LEU A 13 25.68 4.04 -1.70
CA LEU A 13 24.58 5.01 -1.79
C LEU A 13 24.65 6.07 -0.69
N SER A 14 24.92 5.66 0.56
CA SER A 14 25.17 6.60 1.65
C SER A 14 26.40 7.48 1.42
N ALA A 15 27.48 6.90 0.88
CA ALA A 15 28.69 7.65 0.52
C ALA A 15 28.45 8.65 -0.62
N ALA A 16 27.50 8.38 -1.51
CA ALA A 16 27.04 9.33 -2.53
C ALA A 16 26.18 10.48 -1.96
N GLY A 17 25.92 10.48 -0.65
CA GLY A 17 25.21 11.54 0.05
C GLY A 17 23.69 11.35 0.11
N VAL A 18 23.18 10.14 -0.13
CA VAL A 18 21.76 9.81 0.03
C VAL A 18 21.53 9.10 1.36
N SER A 19 20.70 9.68 2.23
CA SER A 19 20.29 9.01 3.47
C SER A 19 19.29 7.90 3.15
N VAL A 20 19.60 6.67 3.57
CA VAL A 20 18.75 5.49 3.36
C VAL A 20 17.76 5.37 4.52
N TRP A 21 16.47 5.48 4.23
CA TRP A 21 15.41 5.33 5.22
C TRP A 21 14.53 4.12 4.89
N LEU A 22 13.94 3.53 5.92
CA LEU A 22 12.98 2.44 5.79
C LEU A 22 11.55 2.97 5.80
N ASP A 23 10.73 2.53 4.84
CA ASP A 23 9.29 2.81 4.80
C ASP A 23 8.49 1.66 5.44
N ASP A 24 8.81 1.37 6.69
CA ASP A 24 8.18 0.34 7.51
C ASP A 24 8.53 0.55 8.99
N LEU A 25 7.55 0.47 9.88
CA LEU A 25 7.78 0.37 11.31
C LEU A 25 6.67 -0.45 11.93
N SER A 26 7.05 -1.56 12.53
CA SER A 26 6.17 -2.43 13.30
C SER A 26 6.81 -2.78 14.64
N ARG A 27 5.99 -3.20 15.59
CA ARG A 27 6.46 -3.68 16.89
C ARG A 27 7.31 -4.94 16.76
N GLU A 28 7.04 -5.77 15.76
CA GLU A 28 7.86 -6.95 15.42
C GLU A 28 9.29 -6.52 15.05
N LEU A 29 9.43 -5.53 14.16
CA LEU A 29 10.72 -5.00 13.71
C LEU A 29 11.55 -4.45 14.89
N LEU A 30 10.89 -3.85 15.87
CA LEU A 30 11.52 -3.31 17.09
C LEU A 30 11.92 -4.43 18.07
N ALA A 31 11.00 -5.34 18.36
CA ALA A 31 11.16 -6.35 19.41
C ALA A 31 12.24 -7.40 19.06
N ASP A 32 12.35 -7.76 17.78
CA ASP A 32 13.25 -8.82 17.34
C ASP A 32 14.67 -8.29 17.05
N GLY A 33 14.90 -6.99 17.28
CA GLY A 33 16.20 -6.34 17.06
C GLY A 33 16.56 -6.14 15.60
N GLU A 34 15.66 -6.48 14.67
CA GLU A 34 15.86 -6.34 13.23
C GLU A 34 16.12 -4.89 12.84
N LEU A 35 15.46 -3.91 13.47
CA LEU A 35 15.76 -2.50 13.21
C LEU A 35 17.23 -2.15 13.49
N LYS A 36 17.84 -2.72 14.54
CA LYS A 36 19.27 -2.51 14.84
C LYS A 36 20.16 -3.15 13.78
N VAL A 37 19.77 -4.31 13.26
CA VAL A 37 20.47 -4.98 12.15
C VAL A 37 20.39 -4.13 10.88
N LEU A 38 19.22 -3.57 10.55
CA LEU A 38 19.07 -2.67 9.41
C LEU A 38 19.93 -1.41 9.53
N ILE A 39 20.06 -0.85 10.73
CA ILE A 39 20.96 0.29 10.99
C ILE A 39 22.42 -0.10 10.77
N ALA A 40 22.86 -1.25 11.33
CA ALA A 40 24.25 -1.68 11.31
C ALA A 40 24.71 -2.20 9.95
N ASP A 41 23.89 -3.04 9.31
CA ASP A 41 24.28 -3.85 8.14
C ASP A 41 23.68 -3.34 6.83
N LYS A 42 22.64 -2.50 6.89
CA LYS A 42 21.95 -1.94 5.72
C LYS A 42 22.00 -0.41 5.66
N HIS A 43 22.79 0.23 6.52
CA HIS A 43 22.99 1.68 6.56
C HIS A 43 21.68 2.48 6.67
N VAL A 44 20.65 1.88 7.27
CA VAL A 44 19.38 2.58 7.51
C VAL A 44 19.59 3.63 8.59
N VAL A 45 19.25 4.89 8.27
CA VAL A 45 19.46 6.05 9.16
C VAL A 45 18.17 6.80 9.48
N GLY A 46 17.01 6.25 9.14
CA GLY A 46 15.71 6.78 9.55
C GLY A 46 14.58 5.86 9.14
N VAL A 47 13.38 6.16 9.62
CA VAL A 47 12.19 5.35 9.36
C VAL A 47 10.93 6.20 9.25
N THR A 48 10.02 5.78 8.38
CA THR A 48 8.69 6.37 8.23
C THR A 48 7.60 5.36 8.57
N THR A 49 6.58 5.84 9.28
CA THR A 49 5.33 5.09 9.45
C THR A 49 4.24 5.62 8.51
N ASN A 50 3.21 4.80 8.29
CA ASN A 50 1.96 5.21 7.68
C ASN A 50 0.81 4.30 8.20
N PRO A 51 -0.46 4.70 8.04
CA PRO A 51 -1.59 3.94 8.59
C PRO A 51 -1.72 2.51 8.02
N THR A 52 -1.34 2.31 6.75
CA THR A 52 -1.38 1.01 6.09
C THR A 52 -0.37 0.03 6.72
N ILE A 53 0.84 0.50 7.06
CA ILE A 53 1.86 -0.29 7.74
C ILE A 53 1.34 -0.76 9.10
N PHE A 54 0.80 0.15 9.93
CA PHE A 54 0.26 -0.21 11.23
C PHE A 54 -0.93 -1.18 11.13
N ALA A 55 -1.87 -0.95 10.20
CA ALA A 55 -2.98 -1.87 9.98
C ALA A 55 -2.48 -3.29 9.61
N SER A 56 -1.48 -3.36 8.73
CA SER A 56 -0.85 -4.62 8.32
C SER A 56 -0.16 -5.32 9.50
N ALA A 57 0.60 -4.58 10.33
CA ALA A 57 1.27 -5.12 11.50
C ALA A 57 0.28 -5.70 12.52
N LEU A 58 -0.77 -4.94 12.85
CA LEU A 58 -1.84 -5.37 13.76
C LEU A 58 -2.61 -6.60 13.28
N SER A 59 -2.77 -6.78 11.96
CA SER A 59 -3.46 -7.94 11.42
C SER A 59 -2.63 -9.23 11.39
N LYS A 60 -1.30 -9.14 11.57
CA LYS A 60 -0.37 -10.26 11.39
C LYS A 60 0.38 -10.67 12.66
N GLY A 61 0.39 -9.83 13.69
CA GLY A 61 1.18 -10.02 14.91
C GLY A 61 0.33 -10.10 16.18
N ASP A 62 0.82 -10.84 17.18
CA ASP A 62 0.23 -10.96 18.52
C ASP A 62 0.86 -9.98 19.54
N ARG A 63 1.86 -9.20 19.11
CA ARG A 63 2.67 -8.32 19.96
C ARG A 63 1.90 -7.09 20.46
N TYR A 64 0.79 -6.75 19.81
CA TYR A 64 -0.07 -5.64 20.20
C TYR A 64 -1.13 -6.04 21.23
N ASP A 65 -1.49 -7.32 21.27
CA ASP A 65 -2.61 -7.87 22.03
C ASP A 65 -2.61 -7.48 23.51
N GLN A 66 -1.46 -7.60 24.19
CA GLN A 66 -1.40 -7.33 25.63
C GLN A 66 -1.68 -5.86 25.94
N GLN A 67 -1.23 -4.94 25.08
CA GLN A 67 -1.52 -3.53 25.24
C GLN A 67 -2.97 -3.22 24.87
N LEU A 68 -3.46 -3.78 23.76
CA LEU A 68 -4.84 -3.60 23.31
C LEU A 68 -5.87 -4.11 24.33
N ARG A 69 -5.66 -5.29 24.92
CA ARG A 69 -6.51 -5.81 26.01
C ARG A 69 -6.50 -4.91 27.24
N ARG A 70 -5.34 -4.35 27.61
CA ARG A 70 -5.23 -3.41 28.74
C ARG A 70 -6.01 -2.11 28.47
N LEU A 71 -5.86 -1.55 27.27
CA LEU A 71 -6.57 -0.34 26.85
C LEU A 71 -8.09 -0.58 26.75
N GLY A 72 -8.50 -1.73 26.19
CA GLY A 72 -9.90 -2.16 26.15
C GLY A 72 -10.51 -2.31 27.54
N SER A 73 -9.82 -2.99 28.45
CA SER A 73 -10.24 -3.15 29.85
C SER A 73 -10.35 -1.81 30.61
N ALA A 74 -9.59 -0.80 30.20
CA ALA A 74 -9.63 0.54 30.77
C ALA A 74 -10.72 1.44 30.15
N GLY A 75 -11.49 0.93 29.19
CA GLY A 75 -12.52 1.70 28.48
C GLY A 75 -11.95 2.82 27.60
N THR A 76 -10.70 2.69 27.15
CA THR A 76 -10.07 3.66 26.24
C THR A 76 -10.80 3.68 24.90
N SER A 77 -10.89 4.86 24.26
CA SER A 77 -11.48 4.95 22.92
C SER A 77 -10.55 4.32 21.87
N VAL A 78 -11.08 3.94 20.71
CA VAL A 78 -10.27 3.37 19.61
C VAL A 78 -9.23 4.38 19.12
N ASP A 79 -9.60 5.64 18.97
CA ASP A 79 -8.69 6.70 18.52
C ASP A 79 -7.55 6.92 19.55
N ASP A 80 -7.86 6.92 20.84
CA ASP A 80 -6.84 7.03 21.91
C ASP A 80 -5.95 5.78 21.98
N ALA A 81 -6.50 4.60 21.70
CA ALA A 81 -5.72 3.37 21.65
C ALA A 81 -4.75 3.36 20.46
N VAL A 82 -5.20 3.78 19.27
CA VAL A 82 -4.32 3.98 18.10
C VAL A 82 -3.23 5.01 18.43
N PHE A 83 -3.60 6.13 19.05
CA PHE A 83 -2.64 7.15 19.47
C PHE A 83 -1.58 6.58 20.43
N ALA A 84 -1.99 5.83 21.46
CA ALA A 84 -1.07 5.21 22.42
C ALA A 84 -0.14 4.20 21.75
N LEU A 85 -0.67 3.30 20.92
CA LEU A 85 0.14 2.29 20.21
C LEU A 85 1.20 2.93 19.33
N THR A 86 0.78 3.86 18.47
CA THR A 86 1.66 4.48 17.48
C THR A 86 2.71 5.37 18.14
N THR A 87 2.37 6.09 19.20
CA THR A 87 3.34 6.93 19.92
C THR A 87 4.32 6.12 20.75
N ASP A 88 3.92 4.99 21.33
CA ASP A 88 4.84 4.08 22.03
C ASP A 88 5.85 3.45 21.06
N ASP A 89 5.39 2.86 19.95
CA ASP A 89 6.28 2.24 18.95
C ASP A 89 7.28 3.26 18.36
N VAL A 90 6.80 4.48 18.08
CA VAL A 90 7.65 5.57 17.57
C VAL A 90 8.64 6.05 18.63
N ARG A 91 8.25 6.11 19.90
CA ARG A 91 9.17 6.45 21.00
C ARG A 91 10.29 5.44 21.11
N ASP A 92 9.97 4.15 21.06
CA ASP A 92 10.95 3.06 21.12
C ASP A 92 11.88 3.08 19.89
N ALA A 93 11.34 3.33 18.70
CA ALA A 93 12.14 3.52 17.49
C ALA A 93 13.09 4.72 17.60
N CYS A 94 12.62 5.84 18.17
CA CYS A 94 13.44 7.02 18.41
C CYS A 94 14.64 6.69 19.32
N GLU A 95 14.46 5.85 20.33
CA GLU A 95 15.55 5.39 21.20
C GLU A 95 16.57 4.53 20.44
N VAL A 96 16.10 3.62 19.58
CA VAL A 96 16.97 2.79 18.74
C VAL A 96 17.82 3.65 17.78
N PHE A 97 17.24 4.72 17.23
CA PHE A 97 17.93 5.65 16.34
C PHE A 97 18.77 6.73 17.06
N GLY A 98 18.72 6.81 18.39
CA GLY A 98 19.45 7.81 19.20
C GLY A 98 20.94 7.95 18.83
N PRO A 99 21.71 6.85 18.73
CA PRO A 99 23.13 6.93 18.36
C PRO A 99 23.38 7.48 16.94
N VAL A 100 22.45 7.30 16.00
CA VAL A 100 22.54 7.86 14.64
C VAL A 100 22.21 9.35 14.68
N TYR A 101 21.17 9.73 15.44
CA TYR A 101 20.78 11.12 15.64
C TYR A 101 21.92 11.96 16.23
N GLU A 102 22.57 11.46 17.29
CA GLU A 102 23.71 12.13 17.92
C GLU A 102 24.89 12.28 16.96
N ARG A 103 25.32 11.20 16.31
CA ARG A 103 26.50 11.20 15.42
C ARG A 103 26.32 12.09 14.19
N THR A 104 25.08 12.29 13.74
CA THR A 104 24.77 13.13 12.57
C THR A 104 24.38 14.56 12.95
N GLY A 105 24.49 14.94 14.23
CA GLY A 105 24.11 16.28 14.69
C GLY A 105 22.64 16.59 14.42
N GLY A 106 21.79 15.58 14.55
CA GLY A 106 20.36 15.63 14.28
C GLY A 106 19.95 15.55 12.82
N VAL A 107 20.87 15.45 11.87
CA VAL A 107 20.47 15.37 10.46
C VAL A 107 19.69 14.08 10.18
N ASP A 108 20.19 12.92 10.61
CA ASP A 108 19.49 11.65 10.49
C ASP A 108 19.15 11.06 11.88
N GLY A 109 18.88 9.76 11.95
CA GLY A 109 18.33 9.08 13.13
C GLY A 109 16.87 9.47 13.41
N ARG A 110 16.10 9.75 12.36
CA ARG A 110 14.76 10.33 12.45
C ARG A 110 13.66 9.29 12.31
N VAL A 111 12.56 9.48 13.04
CA VAL A 111 11.39 8.58 13.02
C VAL A 111 10.13 9.40 12.75
N SER A 112 9.39 9.10 11.68
CA SER A 112 8.18 9.86 11.33
C SER A 112 6.89 9.22 11.85
N ILE A 113 6.07 10.01 12.53
CA ILE A 113 4.71 9.66 12.98
C ILE A 113 3.68 10.52 12.28
N GLU A 114 2.64 9.92 11.73
CA GLU A 114 1.64 10.62 10.90
C GLU A 114 0.46 11.15 11.73
N VAL A 115 0.00 12.36 11.39
CA VAL A 115 -1.29 12.88 11.86
C VAL A 115 -2.43 12.05 11.27
N ASP A 116 -3.61 12.14 11.88
CA ASP A 116 -4.81 11.48 11.36
C ASP A 116 -5.17 12.08 9.99
N PRO A 117 -5.21 11.28 8.91
CA PRO A 117 -5.49 11.78 7.57
C PRO A 117 -6.88 12.41 7.44
N ARG A 118 -7.85 12.08 8.31
CA ARG A 118 -9.18 12.70 8.34
C ARG A 118 -9.12 14.19 8.66
N LEU A 119 -8.03 14.67 9.26
CA LEU A 119 -7.82 16.06 9.63
C LEU A 119 -7.15 16.88 8.53
N ALA A 120 -6.79 16.29 7.39
CA ALA A 120 -5.98 16.96 6.36
C ALA A 120 -6.60 18.23 5.75
N GLN A 121 -7.88 18.53 6.02
CA GLN A 121 -8.57 19.75 5.58
C GLN A 121 -8.83 20.75 6.73
N ASP A 122 -8.37 20.45 7.95
CA ASP A 122 -8.49 21.30 9.12
C ASP A 122 -7.10 21.61 9.68
N ALA A 123 -6.61 22.81 9.36
CA ALA A 123 -5.26 23.24 9.72
C ALA A 123 -5.07 23.31 11.25
N ALA A 124 -6.03 23.88 11.98
CA ALA A 124 -5.94 24.10 13.41
C ALA A 124 -5.94 22.76 14.17
N THR A 125 -6.85 21.86 13.80
CA THR A 125 -6.93 20.54 14.44
C THR A 125 -5.72 19.67 14.09
N THR A 126 -5.20 19.77 12.86
CA THR A 126 -3.95 19.13 12.46
C THR A 126 -2.76 19.63 13.29
N ALA A 127 -2.63 20.94 13.49
CA ALA A 127 -1.56 21.54 14.29
C ALA A 127 -1.65 21.13 15.77
N ASP A 128 -2.87 21.08 16.34
CA ASP A 128 -3.08 20.61 17.72
C ASP A 128 -2.71 19.12 17.88
N GLN A 129 -3.10 18.27 16.93
CA GLN A 129 -2.71 16.86 16.96
C GLN A 129 -1.21 16.68 16.78
N ALA A 130 -0.57 17.45 15.90
CA ALA A 130 0.88 17.42 15.71
C ALA A 130 1.62 17.74 17.02
N ARG A 131 1.16 18.75 17.75
CA ARG A 131 1.69 19.09 19.08
C ARG A 131 1.50 17.94 20.08
N LYS A 132 0.30 17.33 20.13
CA LYS A 132 0.03 16.18 21.00
C LYS A 132 0.93 14.99 20.69
N LEU A 133 1.16 14.67 19.41
CA LEU A 133 2.06 13.59 18.99
C LEU A 133 3.51 13.89 19.39
N TRP A 134 3.98 15.12 19.17
CA TRP A 134 5.31 15.56 19.58
C TRP A 134 5.53 15.41 21.09
N GLU A 135 4.59 15.90 21.90
CA GLU A 135 4.61 15.81 23.36
C GLU A 135 4.55 14.36 23.84
N ALA A 136 3.67 13.54 23.26
CA ALA A 136 3.49 12.15 23.64
C ALA A 136 4.73 11.30 23.31
N VAL A 137 5.31 11.45 22.12
CA VAL A 137 6.54 10.73 21.77
C VAL A 137 7.69 11.19 22.67
N GLY A 138 7.84 12.50 22.89
CA GLY A 138 8.80 13.04 23.86
C GLY A 138 10.27 12.73 23.53
N ARG A 139 10.61 12.66 22.24
CA ARG A 139 11.99 12.44 21.75
C ARG A 139 12.34 13.47 20.68
N PRO A 140 13.55 14.06 20.68
CA PRO A 140 13.91 15.17 19.80
C PRO A 140 14.10 14.76 18.33
N ASN A 141 14.23 13.45 18.07
CA ASN A 141 14.44 12.88 16.76
C ASN A 141 13.15 12.41 16.06
N VAL A 142 11.97 12.70 16.62
CA VAL A 142 10.69 12.46 15.93
C VAL A 142 10.46 13.51 14.84
N PHE A 143 9.82 13.10 13.76
CA PHE A 143 9.16 13.99 12.80
C PHE A 143 7.66 13.80 12.88
N VAL A 144 6.91 14.88 12.99
CA VAL A 144 5.46 14.82 12.77
C VAL A 144 5.19 14.93 11.27
N LYS A 145 4.52 13.93 10.71
CA LYS A 145 4.26 13.81 9.29
C LYS A 145 2.90 14.39 8.95
N ILE A 146 2.87 15.41 8.08
CA ILE A 146 1.68 16.19 7.74
C ILE A 146 1.49 16.20 6.21
N PRO A 147 0.31 15.82 5.70
CA PRO A 147 0.00 15.92 4.27
C PRO A 147 0.10 17.35 3.72
N ALA A 148 0.69 17.49 2.54
CA ALA A 148 0.81 18.75 1.81
C ALA A 148 -0.49 19.14 1.07
N THR A 149 -1.65 19.02 1.70
CA THR A 149 -2.86 19.66 1.17
C THR A 149 -2.73 21.18 1.31
N ARG A 150 -3.54 21.98 0.60
CA ARG A 150 -3.52 23.45 0.79
C ARG A 150 -3.74 23.85 2.25
N LYS A 151 -4.61 23.14 2.97
CA LYS A 151 -4.83 23.35 4.41
C LYS A 151 -3.73 22.77 5.29
N GLY A 152 -3.11 21.68 4.88
CA GLY A 152 -1.92 21.14 5.53
C GLY A 152 -0.74 22.10 5.52
N LEU A 153 -0.59 22.95 4.50
CA LEU A 153 0.48 23.98 4.45
C LEU A 153 0.35 25.03 5.57
N GLU A 154 -0.89 25.43 5.90
CA GLU A 154 -1.17 26.31 7.04
C GLU A 154 -0.72 25.61 8.34
N ALA A 155 -1.10 24.36 8.55
CA ALA A 155 -0.68 23.57 9.71
C ALA A 155 0.84 23.35 9.78
N ILE A 156 1.51 23.08 8.65
CA ILE A 156 2.96 22.90 8.58
C ILE A 156 3.68 24.16 9.05
N THR A 157 3.22 25.33 8.58
CA THR A 157 3.76 26.63 9.01
C THR A 157 3.64 26.79 10.52
N ASP A 158 2.45 26.56 11.07
CA ASP A 158 2.16 26.71 12.51
C ASP A 158 2.97 25.74 13.38
N VAL A 159 3.14 24.50 12.93
CA VAL A 159 3.87 23.46 13.66
C VAL A 159 5.37 23.76 13.64
N VAL A 160 5.93 24.18 12.49
CA VAL A 160 7.33 24.60 12.39
C VAL A 160 7.57 25.85 13.24
N ALA A 161 6.65 26.82 13.25
CA ALA A 161 6.72 28.02 14.08
C ALA A 161 6.76 27.71 15.59
N GLN A 162 6.22 26.56 16.01
CA GLN A 162 6.28 26.07 17.38
C GLN A 162 7.61 25.37 17.74
N GLY A 163 8.51 25.19 16.78
CA GLY A 163 9.77 24.48 16.96
C GLY A 163 9.69 22.98 16.71
N ILE A 164 8.58 22.49 16.14
CA ILE A 164 8.37 21.07 15.90
C ILE A 164 8.94 20.70 14.52
N SER A 165 9.71 19.62 14.50
CA SER A 165 10.30 19.07 13.29
C SER A 165 9.23 18.29 12.48
N VAL A 166 9.15 18.54 11.16
CA VAL A 166 8.06 18.00 10.31
C VAL A 166 8.55 17.21 9.09
N ASN A 167 7.87 16.11 8.79
CA ASN A 167 7.96 15.39 7.52
C ASN A 167 6.73 15.75 6.66
N VAL A 168 6.92 16.56 5.63
CA VAL A 168 5.80 16.93 4.74
C VAL A 168 5.55 15.81 3.73
N THR A 169 4.33 15.29 3.61
CA THR A 169 4.00 14.13 2.77
C THR A 169 2.98 14.43 1.67
N LEU A 170 2.75 13.47 0.76
CA LEU A 170 1.81 13.58 -0.37
C LEU A 170 2.13 14.74 -1.33
N ILE A 171 3.42 14.96 -1.61
CA ILE A 171 3.86 15.95 -2.60
C ILE A 171 4.01 15.27 -3.96
N PHE A 172 3.24 15.72 -4.96
CA PHE A 172 3.23 15.15 -6.32
C PHE A 172 3.59 16.16 -7.42
N SER A 173 3.37 17.46 -7.19
CA SER A 173 3.59 18.51 -8.19
C SER A 173 4.69 19.47 -7.77
N LEU A 174 5.32 20.11 -8.76
CA LEU A 174 6.34 21.13 -8.54
C LEU A 174 5.76 22.37 -7.84
N ASP A 175 4.53 22.75 -8.18
CA ASP A 175 3.86 23.89 -7.57
C ASP A 175 3.57 23.62 -6.10
N ARG A 176 3.05 22.43 -5.77
CA ARG A 176 2.88 22.03 -4.38
C ARG A 176 4.20 22.01 -3.64
N TYR A 177 5.27 21.52 -4.27
CA TYR A 177 6.58 21.48 -3.62
C TYR A 177 7.14 22.88 -3.31
N ARG A 178 6.95 23.85 -4.22
CA ARG A 178 7.28 25.26 -3.96
C ARG A 178 6.47 25.82 -2.79
N GLU A 179 5.17 25.55 -2.73
CA GLU A 179 4.32 25.95 -1.60
C GLU A 179 4.76 25.30 -0.28
N VAL A 180 5.25 24.06 -0.30
CA VAL A 180 5.82 23.38 0.88
C VAL A 180 7.10 24.06 1.37
N MET A 181 8.01 24.40 0.45
CA MET A 181 9.24 25.14 0.81
C MET A 181 8.95 26.55 1.33
N ASP A 182 7.89 27.20 0.82
CA ASP A 182 7.41 28.49 1.30
C ASP A 182 6.83 28.40 2.71
N ALA A 183 5.98 27.39 2.98
CA ALA A 183 5.43 27.13 4.31
C ALA A 183 6.53 26.86 5.35
N TYR A 184 7.55 26.07 4.99
CA TYR A 184 8.68 25.81 5.88
C TYR A 184 9.49 27.07 6.20
N GLN A 185 9.86 27.87 5.20
CA GLN A 185 10.57 29.13 5.42
C GLN A 185 9.75 30.09 6.28
N THR A 186 8.44 30.20 6.02
CA THR A 186 7.53 31.04 6.81
C THR A 186 7.47 30.57 8.27
N GLY A 187 7.38 29.26 8.51
CA GLY A 187 7.39 28.71 9.86
C GLY A 187 8.71 28.98 10.59
N LEU A 188 9.84 28.86 9.90
CA LEU A 188 11.16 29.19 10.46
C LEU A 188 11.29 30.68 10.80
N GLU A 189 10.80 31.57 9.94
CA GLU A 189 10.78 33.01 10.19
C GLU A 189 9.96 33.34 11.45
N GLN A 190 8.79 32.72 11.60
CA GLN A 190 7.95 32.88 12.79
C GLN A 190 8.61 32.31 14.05
N ALA A 191 9.23 31.12 13.97
CA ALA A 191 9.97 30.53 15.07
C ALA A 191 11.13 31.43 15.52
N HIS A 192 11.89 31.96 14.55
CA HIS A 192 13.02 32.86 14.81
C HIS A 192 12.55 34.18 15.44
N ALA A 193 11.50 34.79 14.90
CA ALA A 193 10.91 36.01 15.46
C ALA A 193 10.37 35.82 16.89
N ALA A 194 9.92 34.61 17.22
CA ALA A 194 9.51 34.20 18.57
C ALA A 194 10.68 33.82 19.49
N GLY A 195 11.93 33.93 19.04
CA GLY A 195 13.13 33.64 19.83
C GLY A 195 13.40 32.15 20.04
N ARG A 196 12.84 31.28 19.19
CA ARG A 196 13.11 29.82 19.22
C ARG A 196 14.43 29.52 18.50
N GLU A 197 15.11 28.46 18.96
CA GLU A 197 16.31 27.96 18.32
C GLU A 197 15.94 27.22 17.02
N ILE A 198 16.19 27.86 15.87
CA ILE A 198 15.83 27.32 14.57
C ILE A 198 16.81 26.27 14.05
N ALA A 199 18.01 26.18 14.64
CA ALA A 199 19.00 25.15 14.28
C ALA A 199 18.56 23.73 14.69
N ASP A 200 17.62 23.61 15.63
CA ASP A 200 17.05 22.35 16.10
C ASP A 200 15.85 21.90 15.24
N ILE A 201 15.25 22.82 14.48
CA ILE A 201 14.06 22.55 13.65
C ILE A 201 14.48 21.94 12.32
N HIS A 202 14.17 20.67 12.13
CA HIS A 202 14.46 19.96 10.89
C HIS A 202 13.19 19.70 10.08
N SER A 203 13.35 19.48 8.78
CA SER A 203 12.26 19.02 7.94
C SER A 203 12.75 18.18 6.77
N VAL A 204 11.87 17.31 6.29
CA VAL A 204 12.00 16.61 5.01
C VAL A 204 10.71 16.79 4.21
N ALA A 205 10.83 16.80 2.88
CA ALA A 205 9.71 16.92 1.96
C ALA A 205 9.58 15.63 1.13
N SER A 206 8.65 14.76 1.53
CA SER A 206 8.37 13.47 0.91
C SER A 206 7.65 13.64 -0.43
N PHE A 207 8.45 13.68 -1.49
CA PHE A 207 8.05 13.80 -2.89
C PHE A 207 7.84 12.40 -3.50
N PHE A 208 6.61 12.11 -3.93
CA PHE A 208 6.21 10.76 -4.34
C PHE A 208 6.63 10.47 -5.78
N VAL A 209 7.25 9.31 -5.99
CA VAL A 209 7.83 8.91 -7.28
C VAL A 209 6.92 7.91 -8.01
N SER A 210 6.86 6.64 -7.60
CA SER A 210 6.24 5.56 -8.40
C SER A 210 4.75 5.76 -8.72
N ARG A 211 4.00 6.48 -7.86
CA ARG A 211 2.58 6.78 -8.11
C ARG A 211 2.38 7.65 -9.36
N VAL A 212 3.34 8.52 -9.66
CA VAL A 212 3.30 9.39 -10.84
C VAL A 212 3.35 8.55 -12.12
N ASP A 213 4.34 7.66 -12.25
CA ASP A 213 4.43 6.80 -13.43
C ASP A 213 3.26 5.82 -13.52
N THR A 214 2.75 5.33 -12.39
CA THR A 214 1.55 4.45 -12.41
C THR A 214 0.36 5.14 -13.09
N GLU A 215 0.05 6.39 -12.72
CA GLU A 215 -1.09 7.12 -13.28
C GLU A 215 -0.81 7.63 -14.70
N VAL A 216 0.40 8.15 -14.95
CA VAL A 216 0.78 8.67 -16.27
C VAL A 216 0.85 7.54 -17.29
N ASP A 217 1.45 6.40 -16.96
CA ASP A 217 1.51 5.26 -17.86
C ASP A 217 0.12 4.71 -18.17
N ARG A 218 -0.80 4.71 -17.20
CA ARG A 218 -2.20 4.33 -17.43
C ARG A 218 -2.85 5.23 -18.48
N ARG A 219 -2.65 6.55 -18.40
CA ARG A 219 -3.16 7.52 -19.37
C ARG A 219 -2.48 7.36 -20.74
N LEU A 220 -1.16 7.22 -20.77
CA LEU A 220 -0.39 6.99 -22.00
C LEU A 220 -0.79 5.68 -22.70
N GLN A 221 -1.06 4.62 -21.94
CA GLN A 221 -1.53 3.34 -22.46
C GLN A 221 -2.92 3.47 -23.09
N ALA A 222 -3.81 4.29 -22.54
CA ALA A 222 -5.13 4.53 -23.10
C ALA A 222 -5.09 5.26 -24.46
N LEU A 223 -4.03 6.03 -24.74
CA LEU A 223 -3.83 6.71 -26.03
C LEU A 223 -3.33 5.75 -27.13
N ASP A 224 -2.59 4.71 -26.76
CA ASP A 224 -2.03 3.66 -27.63
C ASP A 224 -1.24 4.13 -28.88
N THR A 225 -0.58 5.28 -28.79
CA THR A 225 0.29 5.79 -29.88
C THR A 225 1.76 5.41 -29.67
N PRO A 226 2.58 5.29 -30.74
CA PRO A 226 4.03 5.10 -30.59
C PRO A 226 4.71 6.19 -29.75
N GLY A 227 4.26 7.44 -29.89
CA GLY A 227 4.76 8.57 -29.09
C GLY A 227 4.44 8.41 -27.61
N ALA A 228 3.20 8.04 -27.27
CA ALA A 228 2.81 7.81 -25.88
C ALA A 228 3.57 6.64 -25.23
N ARG A 229 3.77 5.54 -25.98
CA ARG A 229 4.57 4.40 -25.48
C ARG A 229 6.01 4.77 -25.16
N ALA A 230 6.61 5.70 -25.90
CA ALA A 230 8.00 6.13 -25.68
C ALA A 230 8.20 6.99 -24.41
N LEU A 231 7.13 7.52 -23.83
CA LEU A 231 7.13 8.38 -22.63
C LEU A 231 6.94 7.60 -21.33
N ARG A 232 6.58 6.31 -21.40
CA ARG A 232 6.29 5.48 -20.23
C ARG A 232 7.51 5.28 -19.32
N GLY A 233 7.29 5.24 -18.02
CA GLY A 233 8.31 4.98 -17.00
C GLY A 233 9.40 6.05 -16.87
N LYS A 234 9.14 7.27 -17.33
CA LYS A 234 10.09 8.40 -17.32
C LYS A 234 9.58 9.62 -16.56
N THR A 235 8.28 9.70 -16.33
CA THR A 235 7.64 10.93 -15.83
C THR A 235 7.97 11.16 -14.37
N ALA A 236 7.97 10.12 -13.54
CA ALA A 236 8.27 10.24 -12.12
C ALA A 236 9.70 10.75 -11.87
N ILE A 237 10.68 10.22 -12.61
CA ILE A 237 12.09 10.64 -12.52
C ILE A 237 12.26 12.07 -13.03
N ALA A 238 11.66 12.40 -14.19
CA ALA A 238 11.69 13.77 -14.71
C ALA A 238 11.09 14.77 -13.70
N ASN A 239 9.96 14.42 -13.09
CA ASN A 239 9.32 15.22 -12.05
C ASN A 239 10.23 15.44 -10.83
N ALA A 240 10.84 14.36 -10.32
CA ALA A 240 11.74 14.42 -9.17
C ALA A 240 13.02 15.24 -9.46
N ARG A 241 13.57 15.16 -10.68
CA ARG A 241 14.70 15.99 -11.11
C ARG A 241 14.34 17.48 -11.14
N LEU A 242 13.17 17.83 -11.68
CA LEU A 242 12.70 19.22 -11.67
C LEU A 242 12.36 19.70 -10.24
N ALA A 243 11.89 18.82 -9.37
CA ALA A 243 11.70 19.13 -7.95
C ALA A 243 13.05 19.46 -7.31
N PHE A 244 14.08 18.65 -7.55
CA PHE A 244 15.44 18.93 -7.06
C PHE A 244 15.97 20.27 -7.60
N GLN A 245 15.75 20.58 -8.88
CA GLN A 245 16.11 21.88 -9.45
C GLN A 245 15.42 23.05 -8.72
N ALA A 246 14.13 22.92 -8.41
CA ALA A 246 13.39 23.95 -7.67
C ALA A 246 13.93 24.12 -6.24
N TYR A 247 14.38 23.03 -5.60
CA TYR A 247 15.06 23.07 -4.31
C TYR A 247 16.39 23.82 -4.40
N GLU A 248 17.23 23.54 -5.40
CA GLU A 248 18.49 24.28 -5.61
C GLU A 248 18.25 25.78 -5.83
N GLN A 249 17.22 26.14 -6.59
CA GLN A 249 16.82 27.54 -6.79
C GLN A 249 16.38 28.21 -5.47
N MET A 250 15.64 27.50 -4.62
CA MET A 250 15.25 27.99 -3.30
C MET A 250 16.47 28.25 -2.42
N LEU A 251 17.47 27.36 -2.44
CA LEU A 251 18.70 27.55 -1.66
C LEU A 251 19.47 28.81 -2.09
N LEU A 252 19.41 29.22 -3.35
CA LEU A 252 20.06 30.43 -3.84
C LEU A 252 19.26 31.72 -3.55
N ALA A 253 18.01 31.60 -3.12
CA ALA A 253 17.15 32.75 -2.90
C ALA A 253 17.60 33.58 -1.68
N PRO A 254 17.55 34.93 -1.73
CA PRO A 254 17.94 35.79 -0.61
C PRO A 254 17.21 35.47 0.70
N ARG A 255 15.92 35.10 0.61
CA ARG A 255 15.11 34.70 1.77
C ARG A 255 15.73 33.52 2.52
N TRP A 256 16.12 32.47 1.80
CA TRP A 256 16.79 31.32 2.40
C TRP A 256 18.15 31.69 2.98
N GLN A 257 18.94 32.51 2.29
CA GLN A 257 20.27 32.92 2.75
C GLN A 257 20.23 33.64 4.11
N VAL A 258 19.18 34.44 4.36
CA VAL A 258 18.96 35.08 5.67
C VAL A 258 18.68 34.04 6.76
N LEU A 259 17.79 33.08 6.50
CA LEU A 259 17.46 32.00 7.44
C LEU A 259 18.67 31.10 7.72
N ALA A 260 19.42 30.73 6.68
CA ALA A 260 20.62 29.93 6.80
C ALA A 260 21.69 30.64 7.64
N ALA A 261 21.87 31.96 7.46
CA ALA A 261 22.77 32.76 8.29
C ALA A 261 22.33 32.83 9.77
N ALA A 262 21.03 32.68 10.04
CA ALA A 262 20.46 32.57 11.38
C ALA A 262 20.51 31.14 11.96
N GLY A 263 21.09 30.17 11.25
CA GLY A 263 21.28 28.79 11.72
C GLY A 263 20.23 27.79 11.24
N ALA A 264 19.29 28.19 10.38
CA ALA A 264 18.26 27.29 9.87
C ALA A 264 18.83 26.07 9.13
N ARG A 265 18.16 24.92 9.28
CA ARG A 265 18.50 23.67 8.58
C ARG A 265 17.68 23.52 7.30
N MET A 266 18.31 23.02 6.24
CA MET A 266 17.60 22.81 4.96
C MET A 266 16.48 21.76 5.11
N GLN A 267 15.32 22.03 4.52
CA GLN A 267 14.30 20.99 4.29
C GLN A 267 14.75 20.10 3.14
N ARG A 268 15.25 18.89 3.47
CA ARG A 268 15.81 17.98 2.45
C ARG A 268 14.70 17.38 1.59
N PRO A 269 14.89 17.26 0.26
CA PRO A 269 14.05 16.42 -0.57
C PRO A 269 14.12 14.96 -0.08
N LEU A 270 12.96 14.32 0.04
CA LEU A 270 12.83 12.91 0.37
C LEU A 270 12.06 12.20 -0.74
N TRP A 271 12.70 11.25 -1.42
CA TRP A 271 12.05 10.44 -2.45
C TRP A 271 11.21 9.35 -1.79
N ALA A 272 9.90 9.47 -1.90
CA ALA A 272 8.93 8.57 -1.30
C ALA A 272 8.25 7.70 -2.37
N SER A 273 7.72 6.55 -1.94
CA SER A 273 7.07 5.60 -2.85
C SER A 273 8.02 5.17 -3.98
N THR A 274 9.25 4.79 -3.63
CA THR A 274 10.31 4.42 -4.58
C THR A 274 10.33 2.94 -4.95
N GLY A 275 9.35 2.16 -4.48
CA GLY A 275 9.13 0.79 -4.94
C GLY A 275 8.45 0.75 -6.31
N VAL A 276 9.10 0.09 -7.27
CA VAL A 276 8.62 -0.06 -8.65
C VAL A 276 7.33 -0.89 -8.70
N LYS A 277 6.36 -0.43 -9.49
CA LYS A 277 5.01 -1.03 -9.59
C LYS A 277 4.79 -1.84 -10.86
N ASP A 278 5.51 -1.51 -11.94
CA ASP A 278 5.48 -2.26 -13.20
C ASP A 278 6.72 -3.18 -13.26
N PRO A 279 6.54 -4.52 -13.29
CA PRO A 279 7.65 -5.47 -13.36
C PRO A 279 8.45 -5.38 -14.68
N ALA A 280 7.98 -4.62 -15.67
CA ALA A 280 8.75 -4.33 -16.88
C ALA A 280 9.93 -3.36 -16.62
N TYR A 281 9.92 -2.63 -15.50
CA TYR A 281 11.00 -1.72 -15.12
C TYR A 281 11.95 -2.38 -14.12
N PRO A 282 13.25 -2.04 -14.14
CA PRO A 282 14.19 -2.47 -13.11
C PRO A 282 13.66 -2.07 -11.73
N ASP A 283 13.57 -3.01 -10.79
CA ASP A 283 13.03 -2.83 -9.44
C ASP A 283 13.82 -1.83 -8.56
N THR A 284 15.04 -1.49 -8.97
CA THR A 284 15.92 -0.47 -8.36
C THR A 284 15.90 0.89 -9.07
N MET A 285 15.09 1.05 -10.13
CA MET A 285 15.08 2.23 -11.01
C MET A 285 14.96 3.55 -10.24
N TYR A 286 13.96 3.69 -9.35
CA TYR A 286 13.72 4.96 -8.66
C TYR A 286 14.75 5.28 -7.58
N VAL A 287 15.57 4.32 -7.15
CA VAL A 287 16.71 4.58 -6.27
C VAL A 287 17.90 5.00 -7.12
N SER A 288 18.21 4.18 -8.13
CA SER A 288 19.36 4.38 -9.01
C SER A 288 19.27 5.70 -9.79
N GLU A 289 18.11 6.09 -10.30
CA GLU A 289 17.97 7.31 -11.11
C GLU A 289 17.89 8.61 -10.30
N LEU A 290 17.80 8.50 -8.97
CA LEU A 290 17.61 9.61 -8.02
C LEU A 290 18.71 9.66 -6.94
N VAL A 291 19.91 9.17 -7.26
CA VAL A 291 21.07 9.33 -6.38
C VAL A 291 21.55 10.78 -6.46
N VAL A 292 21.15 11.58 -5.46
CA VAL A 292 21.47 13.00 -5.37
C VAL A 292 21.94 13.34 -3.96
N ALA A 293 23.12 13.92 -3.83
CA ALA A 293 23.70 14.25 -2.53
C ALA A 293 22.80 15.24 -1.76
N GLY A 294 22.65 15.02 -0.44
CA GLY A 294 21.82 15.85 0.43
C GLY A 294 20.34 15.47 0.43
N THR A 295 19.94 14.39 -0.25
CA THR A 295 18.56 13.89 -0.29
C THR A 295 18.37 12.65 0.58
N VAL A 296 17.12 12.31 0.84
CA VAL A 296 16.71 11.08 1.54
C VAL A 296 15.95 10.19 0.55
N ASN A 297 16.12 8.88 0.63
CA ASN A 297 15.25 7.93 -0.06
C ASN A 297 14.63 7.00 0.97
N THR A 298 13.29 7.02 1.10
CA THR A 298 12.58 6.09 1.97
C THR A 298 12.08 4.90 1.15
N MET A 299 12.61 3.72 1.47
CA MET A 299 12.44 2.52 0.68
C MET A 299 11.59 1.49 1.42
N PRO A 300 10.59 0.88 0.75
CA PRO A 300 10.00 -0.35 1.24
C PRO A 300 11.07 -1.44 1.39
N GLY A 301 10.89 -2.38 2.33
CA GLY A 301 11.87 -3.45 2.59
C GLY A 301 12.29 -4.24 1.34
N ALA A 302 11.37 -4.50 0.41
CA ALA A 302 11.68 -5.16 -0.86
C ALA A 302 12.60 -4.33 -1.77
N THR A 303 12.42 -3.01 -1.84
CA THR A 303 13.29 -2.11 -2.61
C THR A 303 14.66 -1.99 -1.98
N LEU A 304 14.72 -1.89 -0.65
CA LEU A 304 15.97 -1.89 0.10
C LEU A 304 16.78 -3.18 -0.16
N ALA A 305 16.11 -4.33 -0.12
CA ALA A 305 16.73 -5.62 -0.40
C ALA A 305 17.20 -5.74 -1.87
N ALA A 306 16.39 -5.32 -2.83
CA ALA A 306 16.76 -5.32 -4.25
C ALA A 306 17.98 -4.43 -4.52
N PHE A 307 18.02 -3.23 -3.94
CA PHE A 307 19.16 -2.33 -4.10
C PHE A 307 20.44 -2.90 -3.44
N ALA A 308 20.32 -3.52 -2.26
CA ALA A 308 21.46 -4.19 -1.63
C ALA A 308 22.04 -5.32 -2.51
N ASP A 309 21.18 -6.09 -3.17
CA ASP A 309 21.56 -7.24 -3.99
C ASP A 309 22.20 -6.81 -5.33
N HIS A 310 21.55 -5.91 -6.08
CA HIS A 310 21.93 -5.58 -7.45
C HIS A 310 21.69 -4.12 -7.85
N GLY A 311 21.55 -3.21 -6.88
CA GLY A 311 21.48 -1.77 -7.12
C GLY A 311 22.71 -1.23 -7.87
N ALA A 312 22.49 -0.15 -8.61
CA ALA A 312 23.55 0.59 -9.28
C ALA A 312 23.52 2.04 -8.82
N LEU A 313 24.68 2.61 -8.54
CA LEU A 313 24.81 4.05 -8.49
C LEU A 313 24.86 4.55 -9.95
N PRO A 314 24.05 5.56 -10.32
CA PRO A 314 24.14 6.17 -11.62
C PRO A 314 25.47 6.94 -11.72
N GLY A 315 25.67 7.57 -12.88
CA GLY A 315 26.72 8.56 -13.07
C GLY A 315 26.55 9.82 -12.19
N PRO A 316 27.24 10.93 -12.54
CA PRO A 316 27.29 12.14 -11.72
C PRO A 316 25.89 12.73 -11.40
N PRO A 317 25.79 13.62 -10.39
CA PRO A 317 24.53 14.30 -10.06
C PRO A 317 23.90 14.99 -11.28
N PRO A 318 22.56 15.22 -11.28
CA PRO A 318 21.88 15.84 -12.41
C PRO A 318 22.53 17.16 -12.82
N VAL A 319 22.80 17.34 -14.11
CA VAL A 319 23.35 18.57 -14.68
C VAL A 319 22.27 19.38 -15.40
N ALA A 320 22.62 20.57 -15.89
CA ALA A 320 21.70 21.46 -16.60
C ALA A 320 20.95 20.77 -17.76
N ASP A 321 21.64 19.89 -18.50
CA ASP A 321 21.06 19.13 -19.61
C ASP A 321 20.02 18.10 -19.13
N ASP A 322 20.20 17.51 -17.94
CA ASP A 322 19.22 16.58 -17.36
C ASP A 322 17.92 17.30 -17.00
N PHE A 323 18.02 18.53 -16.46
CA PHE A 323 16.85 19.35 -16.17
C PHE A 323 16.15 19.82 -17.45
N ALA A 324 16.91 20.19 -18.48
CA ALA A 324 16.35 20.54 -19.78
C ALA A 324 15.63 19.34 -20.42
N ALA A 325 16.20 18.14 -20.33
CA ALA A 325 15.57 16.92 -20.80
C ALA A 325 14.29 16.58 -20.00
N ALA A 326 14.30 16.79 -18.69
CA ALA A 326 13.12 16.61 -17.85
C ALA A 326 12.00 17.61 -18.22
N ALA A 327 12.32 18.88 -18.46
CA ALA A 327 11.36 19.88 -18.94
C ALA A 327 10.77 19.50 -20.32
N ALA A 328 11.63 19.10 -21.26
CA ALA A 328 11.20 18.65 -22.59
C ALA A 328 10.31 17.39 -22.54
N HIS A 329 10.48 16.53 -21.53
CA HIS A 329 9.58 15.39 -21.29
C HIS A 329 8.15 15.84 -20.96
N PHE A 330 7.98 16.87 -20.13
CA PHE A 330 6.66 17.42 -19.82
C PHE A 330 6.00 18.09 -21.04
N GLU A 331 6.76 18.80 -21.86
CA GLU A 331 6.26 19.31 -23.15
C GLU A 331 5.84 18.18 -24.11
N ALA A 332 6.52 17.02 -24.04
CA ALA A 332 6.14 15.84 -24.82
C ALA A 332 4.88 15.15 -24.28
N LEU A 333 4.70 15.10 -22.95
CA LEU A 333 3.48 14.60 -22.31
C LEU A 333 2.27 15.44 -22.69
N GLU A 334 2.39 16.76 -22.63
CA GLU A 334 1.32 17.69 -23.02
C GLU A 334 0.94 17.51 -24.49
N ARG A 335 1.93 17.43 -25.40
CA ARG A 335 1.70 17.14 -26.82
C ARG A 335 1.07 15.76 -27.07
N ALA A 336 1.32 14.78 -26.20
CA ALA A 336 0.66 13.49 -26.26
C ALA A 336 -0.80 13.54 -25.76
N GLY A 337 -1.22 14.65 -25.13
CA GLY A 337 -2.57 14.84 -24.60
C GLY A 337 -2.72 14.44 -23.13
N VAL A 338 -1.61 14.33 -22.38
CA VAL A 338 -1.65 14.08 -20.93
C VAL A 338 -1.53 15.40 -20.18
N ASP A 339 -2.64 15.82 -19.56
CA ASP A 339 -2.64 16.95 -18.63
C ASP A 339 -2.01 16.52 -17.30
N PHE A 340 -0.80 17.02 -17.03
CA PHE A 340 -0.07 16.68 -15.81
C PHE A 340 -0.64 17.34 -14.55
N ALA A 341 -1.32 18.49 -14.67
CA ALA A 341 -1.99 19.10 -13.53
C ALA A 341 -3.12 18.19 -13.03
N ASP A 342 -3.96 17.69 -13.94
CA ASP A 342 -5.03 16.74 -13.62
C ASP A 342 -4.50 15.39 -13.09
N VAL A 343 -3.33 14.94 -13.56
CA VAL A 343 -2.61 13.79 -12.96
C VAL A 343 -2.33 14.07 -11.49
N THR A 344 -1.69 15.20 -11.18
CA THR A 344 -1.28 15.49 -9.81
C THR A 344 -2.46 15.76 -8.87
N ASP A 345 -3.54 16.38 -9.35
CA ASP A 345 -4.79 16.57 -8.60
C ASP A 345 -5.46 15.23 -8.30
N THR A 346 -5.42 14.30 -9.26
CA THR A 346 -5.92 12.94 -9.06
C THR A 346 -5.10 12.20 -8.02
N LEU A 347 -3.78 12.27 -8.09
CA LEU A 347 -2.88 11.63 -7.12
C LEU A 347 -3.03 12.19 -5.70
N GLU A 348 -3.21 13.51 -5.55
CA GLU A 348 -3.45 14.14 -4.24
C GLU A 348 -4.76 13.61 -3.63
N ARG A 349 -5.85 13.62 -4.40
CA ARG A 349 -7.18 13.15 -3.97
C ARG A 349 -7.19 11.66 -3.62
N GLU A 350 -6.65 10.81 -4.49
CA GLU A 350 -6.61 9.36 -4.29
C GLU A 350 -5.64 8.96 -3.17
N GLY A 351 -4.52 9.70 -3.05
CA GLY A 351 -3.56 9.51 -1.97
C GLY A 351 -4.19 9.73 -0.61
N LEU A 352 -4.92 10.83 -0.44
CA LEU A 352 -5.64 11.13 0.80
C LEU A 352 -6.74 10.09 1.09
N ALA A 353 -7.56 9.75 0.09
CA ALA A 353 -8.63 8.77 0.27
C ALA A 353 -8.10 7.37 0.67
N THR A 354 -6.95 6.96 0.14
CA THR A 354 -6.30 5.69 0.49
C THR A 354 -5.80 5.70 1.93
N PHE A 355 -5.27 6.84 2.40
CA PHE A 355 -4.80 6.98 3.78
C PHE A 355 -5.96 7.01 4.77
N GLU A 356 -7.05 7.71 4.46
CA GLU A 356 -8.28 7.66 5.27
C GLU A 356 -8.88 6.25 5.35
N ALA A 357 -8.88 5.51 4.23
CA ALA A 357 -9.35 4.13 4.21
C ALA A 357 -8.48 3.23 5.09
N SER A 358 -7.15 3.36 4.99
CA SER A 358 -6.20 2.61 5.83
C SER A 358 -6.33 2.97 7.31
N TRP A 359 -6.61 4.23 7.63
CA TRP A 359 -6.87 4.66 9.01
C TRP A 359 -8.15 4.05 9.59
N LYS A 360 -9.22 3.98 8.79
CA LYS A 360 -10.46 3.30 9.19
C LYS A 360 -10.26 1.80 9.42
N GLU A 361 -9.46 1.16 8.58
CA GLU A 361 -9.09 -0.26 8.73
C GLU A 361 -8.23 -0.50 9.98
N LEU A 362 -7.28 0.39 10.25
CA LEU A 362 -6.48 0.42 11.48
C LEU A 362 -7.40 0.51 12.71
N GLY A 363 -8.30 1.49 12.74
CA GLY A 363 -9.26 1.67 13.83
C GLY A 363 -10.18 0.45 14.00
N ALA A 364 -10.67 -0.14 12.91
CA ALA A 364 -11.47 -1.35 12.98
C ALA A 364 -10.69 -2.55 13.55
N SER A 365 -9.40 -2.67 13.23
CA SER A 365 -8.53 -3.72 13.74
C SER A 365 -8.26 -3.54 15.23
N VAL A 366 -7.90 -2.32 15.65
CA VAL A 366 -7.76 -1.97 17.08
C VAL A 366 -9.04 -2.21 17.86
N ALA A 367 -10.19 -1.81 17.31
CA ALA A 367 -11.49 -2.04 17.96
C ALA A 367 -11.75 -3.53 18.21
N ARG A 368 -11.51 -4.39 17.21
CA ARG A 368 -11.66 -5.85 17.36
C ARG A 368 -10.77 -6.38 18.49
N GLU A 369 -9.48 -6.06 18.44
CA GLU A 369 -8.51 -6.60 19.41
C GLU A 369 -8.69 -6.05 20.84
N MET A 370 -9.18 -4.81 21.00
CA MET A 370 -9.52 -4.26 22.32
C MET A 370 -10.68 -5.00 22.99
N HIS A 371 -11.57 -5.61 22.20
CA HIS A 371 -12.79 -6.26 22.68
C HIS A 371 -12.69 -7.80 22.60
N CYS A 372 -11.56 -8.35 22.13
CA CYS A 372 -11.26 -9.77 22.25
C CYS A 372 -10.90 -10.10 23.71
N GLU A 373 -11.87 -10.62 24.47
CA GLU A 373 -11.59 -11.16 25.81
C GLU A 373 -10.65 -12.36 25.72
N GLY A 374 -9.56 -12.30 26.48
CA GLY A 374 -8.57 -13.36 26.52
C GLY A 374 -9.14 -14.65 27.14
N ILE A 375 -9.05 -15.75 26.41
CA ILE A 375 -9.18 -17.11 26.95
C ILE A 375 -8.20 -17.23 28.14
N ARG A 376 -8.72 -17.23 29.38
CA ARG A 376 -7.95 -17.62 30.57
C ARG A 376 -8.37 -19.01 31.03
N ALA A 377 -7.37 -19.87 31.15
CA ALA A 377 -7.44 -21.10 31.91
C ALA A 377 -7.76 -20.79 33.39
N GLY A 378 -8.79 -21.46 33.92
CA GLY A 378 -9.08 -21.52 35.35
C GLY A 378 -10.08 -20.47 35.86
N ASP A 379 -11.38 -20.75 35.72
CA ASP A 379 -12.20 -21.09 36.88
C ASP A 379 -13.58 -21.62 36.43
N ALA A 380 -13.94 -22.78 36.97
CA ALA A 380 -15.20 -23.45 36.72
C ALA A 380 -16.29 -22.84 37.60
N SER A 381 -17.03 -21.84 37.11
CA SER A 381 -18.45 -21.62 37.43
C SER A 381 -18.95 -20.31 36.81
N GLY A 382 -19.85 -20.37 35.83
CA GLY A 382 -20.54 -19.19 35.31
C GLY A 382 -21.14 -19.46 33.94
N SER A 383 -22.42 -19.75 33.90
CA SER A 383 -23.21 -20.08 32.72
C SER A 383 -23.45 -18.89 31.79
N GLY A 384 -23.09 -19.06 30.51
CA GLY A 384 -23.82 -18.51 29.36
C GLY A 384 -23.22 -17.29 28.65
N ASP A 385 -22.37 -17.52 27.64
CA ASP A 385 -22.41 -16.80 26.34
C ASP A 385 -21.50 -17.46 25.26
N GLY A 386 -21.57 -18.78 25.07
CA GLY A 386 -20.80 -19.49 24.02
C GLY A 386 -21.43 -19.47 22.63
N GLY A 387 -22.58 -18.79 22.48
CA GLY A 387 -23.40 -18.78 21.27
C GLY A 387 -23.07 -17.63 20.32
N SER A 388 -22.70 -16.47 20.86
CA SER A 388 -22.44 -15.24 20.09
C SER A 388 -21.16 -15.37 19.24
N ASP A 389 -20.04 -15.80 19.84
CA ASP A 389 -18.74 -15.93 19.14
C ASP A 389 -18.77 -16.94 17.98
N ARG A 390 -19.51 -18.04 18.12
CA ARG A 390 -19.66 -19.04 17.03
C ARG A 390 -20.52 -18.51 15.89
N ALA A 391 -21.51 -17.67 16.20
CA ALA A 391 -22.34 -17.02 15.20
C ALA A 391 -21.54 -15.96 14.41
N ASP A 392 -20.63 -15.25 15.07
CA ASP A 392 -19.78 -14.23 14.43
C ASP A 392 -18.75 -14.84 13.48
N LEU A 393 -18.10 -15.95 13.86
CA LEU A 393 -17.17 -16.68 12.98
C LEU A 393 -17.89 -17.31 11.77
N LEU A 394 -19.09 -17.85 11.96
CA LEU A 394 -19.92 -18.36 10.87
C LEU A 394 -20.34 -17.23 9.93
N GLY A 395 -20.65 -16.05 10.49
CA GLY A 395 -20.95 -14.83 9.75
C GLY A 395 -19.82 -14.41 8.81
N ILE A 396 -18.59 -14.38 9.31
CA ILE A 396 -17.39 -14.07 8.51
C ILE A 396 -17.18 -15.12 7.41
N TYR A 397 -17.18 -16.40 7.80
CA TYR A 397 -16.97 -17.52 6.88
C TYR A 397 -17.96 -17.51 5.70
N LEU A 398 -19.25 -17.28 5.96
CA LEU A 398 -20.27 -17.26 4.91
C LEU A 398 -20.20 -16.00 4.05
N ASN A 399 -19.82 -14.85 4.61
CA ASN A 399 -19.60 -13.64 3.81
C ASN A 399 -18.41 -13.78 2.87
N ASP A 400 -17.33 -14.45 3.26
CA ASP A 400 -16.19 -14.75 2.37
C ASP A 400 -16.60 -15.70 1.24
N HIS A 401 -17.33 -16.77 1.56
CA HIS A 401 -17.85 -17.70 0.56
C HIS A 401 -18.86 -17.03 -0.39
N TYR A 402 -19.67 -16.09 0.10
CA TYR A 402 -20.62 -15.32 -0.71
C TYR A 402 -19.93 -14.33 -1.66
N ALA A 403 -18.89 -13.65 -1.17
CA ALA A 403 -18.05 -12.79 -2.01
C ALA A 403 -17.31 -13.59 -3.10
N ALA A 404 -16.75 -14.75 -2.75
CA ALA A 404 -16.10 -15.66 -3.69
C ALA A 404 -17.09 -16.22 -4.73
N ALA A 405 -18.31 -16.59 -4.33
CA ALA A 405 -19.35 -17.05 -5.26
C ALA A 405 -19.79 -15.94 -6.23
N THR A 406 -19.85 -14.69 -5.75
CA THR A 406 -20.18 -13.50 -6.56
C THR A 406 -19.08 -13.21 -7.59
N GLY A 407 -17.81 -13.19 -7.17
CA GLY A 407 -16.68 -13.03 -8.09
C GLY A 407 -16.54 -14.19 -9.07
N GLY A 408 -16.77 -15.42 -8.59
CA GLY A 408 -16.81 -16.63 -9.39
C GLY A 408 -17.84 -16.57 -10.51
N LEU A 409 -19.06 -16.14 -10.23
CA LEU A 409 -20.14 -16.06 -11.21
C LEU A 409 -19.77 -15.19 -12.43
N GLU A 410 -19.05 -14.09 -12.23
CA GLU A 410 -18.61 -13.22 -13.34
C GLU A 410 -17.62 -13.94 -14.27
N LEU A 411 -16.78 -14.83 -13.75
CA LEU A 411 -15.92 -15.69 -14.56
C LEU A 411 -16.77 -16.63 -15.45
N PHE A 412 -17.80 -17.28 -14.89
CA PHE A 412 -18.70 -18.16 -15.64
C PHE A 412 -19.48 -17.39 -16.72
N ARG A 413 -20.01 -16.20 -16.41
CA ARG A 413 -20.72 -15.34 -17.36
C ARG A 413 -19.83 -14.89 -18.50
N ARG A 414 -18.59 -14.49 -18.20
CA ARG A 414 -17.61 -14.10 -19.22
C ARG A 414 -17.25 -15.27 -20.12
N ALA A 415 -17.00 -16.46 -19.56
CA ALA A 415 -16.72 -17.66 -20.32
C ALA A 415 -17.89 -18.03 -21.25
N ALA A 416 -19.13 -18.02 -20.74
CA ALA A 416 -20.33 -18.26 -21.53
C ALA A 416 -20.47 -17.27 -22.69
N LYS A 417 -20.26 -15.96 -22.44
CA LYS A 417 -20.29 -14.92 -23.48
C LYS A 417 -19.21 -15.11 -24.54
N ALA A 418 -18.00 -15.50 -24.15
CA ALA A 418 -16.89 -15.73 -25.08
C ALA A 418 -17.06 -16.99 -25.96
N HIS A 419 -17.96 -17.89 -25.56
CA HIS A 419 -18.31 -19.11 -26.27
C HIS A 419 -19.71 -19.07 -26.91
N ALA A 420 -20.34 -17.89 -26.98
CA ALA A 420 -21.63 -17.72 -27.65
C ALA A 420 -21.56 -18.16 -29.13
N GLY A 421 -22.46 -19.05 -29.54
CA GLY A 421 -22.50 -19.62 -30.89
C GLY A 421 -21.49 -20.75 -31.16
N LYS A 422 -20.79 -21.24 -30.13
CA LYS A 422 -19.90 -22.42 -30.20
C LYS A 422 -20.55 -23.63 -29.51
N GLU A 423 -20.03 -24.82 -29.79
CA GLU A 423 -20.49 -26.10 -29.26
C GLU A 423 -20.58 -26.11 -27.71
N ASP A 424 -19.57 -25.53 -27.02
CA ASP A 424 -19.51 -25.49 -25.56
C ASP A 424 -20.34 -24.34 -24.93
N GLY A 425 -20.90 -23.43 -25.74
CA GLY A 425 -21.53 -22.18 -25.29
C GLY A 425 -22.83 -22.37 -24.49
N GLU A 426 -23.68 -23.31 -24.92
CA GLU A 426 -24.93 -23.63 -24.19
C GLU A 426 -24.64 -24.29 -22.84
N VAL A 427 -23.63 -25.16 -22.79
CA VAL A 427 -23.21 -25.84 -21.56
C VAL A 427 -22.67 -24.83 -20.55
N LEU A 428 -21.81 -23.91 -20.98
CA LEU A 428 -21.25 -22.84 -20.13
C LEU A 428 -22.33 -21.86 -19.66
N SER A 429 -23.30 -21.52 -20.51
CA SER A 429 -24.45 -20.69 -20.14
C SER A 429 -25.32 -21.37 -19.08
N GLY A 430 -25.55 -22.69 -19.24
CA GLY A 430 -26.24 -23.50 -18.26
C GLY A 430 -25.49 -23.60 -16.92
N LEU A 431 -24.16 -23.69 -16.95
CA LEU A 431 -23.31 -23.68 -15.76
C LEU A 431 -23.37 -22.31 -15.04
N ALA A 432 -23.30 -21.20 -15.77
CA ALA A 432 -23.42 -19.86 -15.20
C ALA A 432 -24.74 -19.66 -14.45
N ARG A 433 -25.86 -20.08 -15.06
CA ARG A 433 -27.19 -20.03 -14.40
C ARG A 433 -27.22 -20.87 -13.12
N ARG A 434 -26.70 -22.09 -13.15
CA ARG A 434 -26.68 -22.96 -11.96
C ARG A 434 -25.78 -22.39 -10.86
N VAL A 435 -24.62 -21.81 -11.20
CA VAL A 435 -23.75 -21.14 -10.21
C VAL A 435 -24.40 -19.89 -9.61
N GLU A 436 -25.19 -19.17 -10.39
CA GLU A 436 -26.03 -18.07 -9.87
C GLU A 436 -27.08 -18.59 -8.88
N GLU A 437 -27.80 -19.67 -9.23
CA GLU A 437 -28.74 -20.32 -8.31
C GLU A 437 -28.06 -20.80 -7.02
N ASP A 438 -26.83 -21.31 -7.10
CA ASP A 438 -26.03 -21.70 -5.92
C ASP A 438 -25.67 -20.51 -5.03
N ARG A 439 -25.30 -19.36 -5.62
CA ARG A 439 -25.04 -18.12 -4.87
C ARG A 439 -26.32 -17.66 -4.16
N ASP A 440 -27.46 -17.72 -4.85
CA ASP A 440 -28.74 -17.30 -4.30
C ASP A 440 -29.20 -18.25 -3.17
N SER A 441 -28.96 -19.56 -3.30
CA SER A 441 -29.13 -20.52 -2.20
C SER A 441 -28.23 -20.19 -1.00
N LEU A 442 -26.98 -19.74 -1.22
CA LEU A 442 -26.11 -19.30 -0.12
C LEU A 442 -26.68 -18.09 0.61
N ALA A 443 -27.19 -17.09 -0.12
CA ALA A 443 -27.83 -15.92 0.49
C ALA A 443 -29.07 -16.29 1.31
N GLN A 444 -29.86 -17.25 0.83
CA GLN A 444 -31.03 -17.76 1.56
C GLN A 444 -30.63 -18.48 2.85
N ILE A 445 -29.57 -19.31 2.80
CA ILE A 445 -29.01 -19.97 3.99
C ILE A 445 -28.49 -18.93 4.99
N MET A 446 -27.75 -17.91 4.53
CA MET A 446 -27.26 -16.82 5.38
C MET A 446 -28.42 -16.07 6.05
N THR A 447 -29.50 -15.82 5.30
CA THR A 447 -30.73 -15.20 5.84
C THR A 447 -31.38 -16.08 6.91
N ALA A 448 -31.49 -17.40 6.68
CA ALA A 448 -32.03 -18.34 7.67
C ALA A 448 -31.18 -18.40 8.95
N LEU A 449 -29.88 -18.14 8.84
CA LEU A 449 -28.95 -18.05 9.97
C LEU A 449 -28.92 -16.66 10.64
N ALA A 450 -29.72 -15.70 10.17
CA ALA A 450 -29.72 -14.29 10.58
C ALA A 450 -28.38 -13.56 10.34
N ILE A 451 -27.62 -14.00 9.34
CA ILE A 451 -26.35 -13.39 8.91
C ILE A 451 -26.65 -12.44 7.74
N SER A 452 -26.27 -11.17 7.88
CA SER A 452 -26.42 -10.20 6.81
C SER A 452 -25.40 -10.46 5.70
N THR A 453 -25.85 -10.40 4.43
CA THR A 453 -24.95 -10.42 3.28
C THR A 453 -24.30 -9.06 3.13
N SER A 454 -23.01 -8.96 3.46
CA SER A 454 -22.23 -7.76 3.20
C SER A 454 -21.72 -7.80 1.75
N GLN A 455 -22.01 -6.77 0.96
CA GLN A 455 -21.32 -6.58 -0.32
C GLN A 455 -19.91 -6.07 -0.04
N SER A 456 -19.00 -6.98 0.29
CA SER A 456 -17.60 -6.65 0.51
C SER A 456 -16.89 -6.40 -0.85
N LYS A 457 -15.95 -5.45 -0.87
CA LYS A 457 -15.02 -5.25 -2.00
C LYS A 457 -14.15 -6.50 -2.30
N ALA A 458 -14.22 -7.54 -1.47
CA ALA A 458 -13.51 -8.81 -1.64
C ALA A 458 -13.91 -9.57 -2.92
N ALA A 459 -15.14 -9.39 -3.42
CA ALA A 459 -15.55 -9.96 -4.72
C ALA A 459 -14.70 -9.41 -5.89
N MET A 460 -14.22 -8.16 -5.79
CA MET A 460 -13.27 -7.58 -6.76
C MET A 460 -11.85 -8.14 -6.58
N GLY A 461 -11.45 -8.46 -5.35
CA GLY A 461 -10.13 -9.04 -5.03
C GLY A 461 -9.95 -10.44 -5.62
N TRP A 462 -10.97 -11.31 -5.51
CA TRP A 462 -10.92 -12.65 -6.11
C TRP A 462 -10.83 -12.59 -7.64
N LEU A 463 -11.61 -11.71 -8.27
CA LEU A 463 -11.55 -11.44 -9.70
C LEU A 463 -10.14 -10.95 -10.12
N ALA A 464 -9.51 -10.07 -9.34
CA ALA A 464 -8.17 -9.56 -9.63
C ALA A 464 -7.08 -10.64 -9.50
N GLU A 465 -7.12 -11.47 -8.45
CA GLU A 465 -6.09 -12.48 -8.18
C GLU A 465 -6.09 -13.64 -9.19
N LYS A 466 -7.28 -14.04 -9.68
CA LYS A 466 -7.40 -15.13 -10.67
C LYS A 466 -7.48 -14.65 -12.12
N ALA A 467 -8.07 -13.48 -12.42
CA ALA A 467 -8.05 -12.94 -13.79
C ALA A 467 -6.65 -12.49 -14.23
N GLY A 468 -5.76 -12.16 -13.30
CA GLY A 468 -4.35 -11.85 -13.59
C GLY A 468 -3.60 -12.98 -14.32
N ARG A 469 -4.05 -14.24 -14.20
CA ARG A 469 -3.47 -15.42 -14.86
C ARG A 469 -4.00 -15.65 -16.29
N LEU A 470 -4.94 -14.85 -16.76
CA LEU A 470 -5.59 -14.99 -18.07
C LEU A 470 -5.06 -13.99 -19.11
N LYS A 471 -3.89 -13.37 -18.86
CA LYS A 471 -3.22 -12.51 -19.84
C LYS A 471 -2.98 -13.28 -21.16
N PRO A 472 -3.10 -12.62 -22.32
CA PRO A 472 -2.87 -13.26 -23.61
C PRO A 472 -1.39 -13.60 -23.73
N ASN A 473 -1.08 -14.89 -23.86
CA ASN A 473 0.27 -15.36 -24.19
C ASN A 473 0.64 -14.94 -25.63
N GLY A 474 1.04 -13.69 -25.83
CA GLY A 474 1.73 -13.21 -27.04
C GLY A 474 0.90 -13.05 -28.33
N HIS A 475 -0.42 -13.28 -28.31
CA HIS A 475 -1.26 -13.08 -29.51
C HIS A 475 -2.06 -11.77 -29.41
N VAL A 476 -1.73 -10.81 -30.29
CA VAL A 476 -2.26 -9.43 -30.28
C VAL A 476 -3.58 -9.30 -31.07
N LEU A 477 -3.97 -10.32 -31.84
CA LEU A 477 -5.19 -10.31 -32.66
C LEU A 477 -6.09 -11.55 -32.51
N SER A 478 -5.76 -12.49 -31.61
CA SER A 478 -6.59 -13.67 -31.34
C SER A 478 -6.41 -14.19 -29.90
N ARG A 479 -7.48 -14.75 -29.32
CA ARG A 479 -7.47 -15.40 -28.00
C ARG A 479 -6.44 -16.55 -27.99
N SER A 480 -5.62 -16.66 -26.95
CA SER A 480 -4.66 -17.76 -26.81
C SER A 480 -5.41 -19.11 -26.74
N PRO A 481 -4.95 -20.17 -27.43
CA PRO A 481 -5.54 -21.51 -27.30
C PRO A 481 -5.57 -22.03 -25.86
N LEU A 482 -4.62 -21.60 -25.02
CA LEU A 482 -4.56 -22.00 -23.61
C LEU A 482 -5.55 -21.27 -22.70
N SER A 483 -6.15 -20.17 -23.16
CA SER A 483 -7.10 -19.40 -22.35
C SER A 483 -8.33 -20.22 -21.96
N ASP A 484 -8.83 -21.08 -22.86
CA ASP A 484 -10.00 -21.92 -22.56
C ASP A 484 -9.68 -23.00 -21.51
N VAL A 485 -8.43 -23.48 -21.46
CA VAL A 485 -7.96 -24.45 -20.44
C VAL A 485 -7.87 -23.80 -19.07
N VAL A 486 -7.19 -22.65 -18.98
CA VAL A 486 -6.99 -21.94 -17.70
C VAL A 486 -8.31 -21.38 -17.15
N GLU A 487 -9.24 -20.96 -18.01
CA GLU A 487 -10.58 -20.57 -17.60
C GLU A 487 -11.36 -21.74 -17.02
N ALA A 488 -11.34 -22.92 -17.66
CA ALA A 488 -12.00 -24.12 -17.15
C ALA A 488 -11.40 -24.58 -15.80
N GLU A 489 -10.08 -24.52 -15.63
CA GLU A 489 -9.39 -24.81 -14.35
C GLU A 489 -9.78 -23.83 -13.24
N SER A 490 -9.90 -22.54 -13.58
CA SER A 490 -10.32 -21.52 -12.63
C SER A 490 -11.78 -21.70 -12.20
N MET A 491 -12.66 -22.10 -13.12
CA MET A 491 -14.05 -22.45 -12.83
C MET A 491 -14.16 -23.73 -11.96
N LEU A 492 -13.30 -24.73 -12.18
CA LEU A 492 -13.23 -25.93 -11.34
C LEU A 492 -12.82 -25.61 -9.90
N LEU A 493 -11.82 -24.75 -9.72
CA LEU A 493 -11.41 -24.28 -8.39
C LEU A 493 -12.56 -23.55 -7.68
N ALA A 494 -13.33 -22.73 -8.39
CA ALA A 494 -14.49 -22.05 -7.83
C ALA A 494 -15.58 -23.04 -7.39
N VAL A 495 -15.87 -24.07 -8.19
CA VAL A 495 -16.84 -25.12 -7.84
C VAL A 495 -16.38 -25.94 -6.64
N HIS A 496 -15.09 -26.27 -6.55
CA HIS A 496 -14.53 -26.98 -5.39
C HIS A 496 -14.57 -26.14 -4.10
N GLY A 497 -14.22 -24.85 -4.19
CA GLY A 497 -14.31 -23.92 -3.06
C GLY A 497 -15.73 -23.79 -2.54
N LYS A 498 -16.71 -23.67 -3.45
CA LYS A 498 -18.13 -23.69 -3.11
C LYS A 498 -18.56 -25.00 -2.45
N ALA A 499 -18.18 -26.15 -3.02
CA ALA A 499 -18.50 -27.45 -2.45
C ALA A 499 -17.91 -27.65 -1.04
N ALA A 500 -16.72 -27.10 -0.78
CA ALA A 500 -16.15 -27.09 0.57
C ALA A 500 -17.04 -26.32 1.56
N GLY A 501 -17.57 -25.16 1.16
CA GLY A 501 -18.55 -24.40 1.96
C GLY A 501 -19.81 -25.22 2.27
N TRP A 502 -20.34 -25.93 1.28
CA TRP A 502 -21.50 -26.83 1.48
C TRP A 502 -21.21 -27.98 2.43
N ARG A 503 -20.02 -28.60 2.38
CA ARG A 503 -19.64 -29.66 3.33
C ARG A 503 -19.51 -29.13 4.75
N SER A 504 -18.95 -27.93 4.92
CA SER A 504 -18.87 -27.26 6.23
C SER A 504 -20.26 -26.99 6.81
N LEU A 505 -21.18 -26.43 6.01
CA LEU A 505 -22.56 -26.21 6.43
C LEU A 505 -23.29 -27.52 6.70
N ARG A 506 -23.02 -28.57 5.91
CA ARG A 506 -23.62 -29.90 6.09
C ARG A 506 -23.19 -30.58 7.38
N ALA A 507 -21.95 -30.35 7.82
CA ALA A 507 -21.46 -30.80 9.12
C ALA A 507 -22.10 -30.01 10.26
N LEU A 508 -22.29 -28.70 10.09
CA LEU A 508 -22.97 -27.86 11.10
C LEU A 508 -24.46 -28.19 11.25
N ALA A 509 -25.11 -28.65 10.19
CA ALA A 509 -26.52 -29.08 10.19
C ALA A 509 -26.80 -30.27 11.11
N GLU A 510 -25.78 -30.96 11.64
CA GLU A 510 -25.96 -31.97 12.69
C GLU A 510 -26.30 -31.36 14.06
N THR A 511 -26.02 -30.07 14.23
CA THR A 511 -26.16 -29.33 15.51
C THR A 511 -26.94 -28.02 15.40
N ASP A 512 -27.27 -27.56 14.18
CA ASP A 512 -28.02 -26.33 13.92
C ASP A 512 -29.24 -26.63 13.03
N ASP A 513 -30.42 -26.67 13.65
CA ASP A 513 -31.70 -27.01 12.99
C ASP A 513 -32.15 -25.97 11.94
N ARG A 514 -31.49 -24.81 11.86
CA ARG A 514 -31.73 -23.82 10.81
C ARG A 514 -31.16 -24.25 9.46
N LEU A 515 -30.28 -25.25 9.44
CA LEU A 515 -29.65 -25.79 8.23
C LEU A 515 -30.32 -27.08 7.76
N SER A 516 -30.76 -27.08 6.50
CA SER A 516 -31.40 -28.24 5.90
C SER A 516 -30.37 -29.23 5.34
N VAL A 517 -30.21 -30.37 6.01
CA VAL A 517 -29.38 -31.50 5.54
C VAL A 517 -29.73 -31.89 4.11
N LYS A 518 -31.03 -32.04 3.81
CA LYS A 518 -31.52 -32.46 2.49
C LYS A 518 -31.18 -31.43 1.40
N GLU A 519 -31.29 -30.15 1.72
CA GLU A 519 -30.98 -29.07 0.77
C GLU A 519 -29.47 -28.99 0.50
N LEU A 520 -28.64 -29.12 1.54
CA LEU A 520 -27.19 -29.13 1.42
C LEU A 520 -26.68 -30.36 0.65
N ASP A 521 -27.30 -31.52 0.81
CA ASP A 521 -26.98 -32.72 0.02
C ASP A 521 -27.31 -32.51 -1.48
N VAL A 522 -28.42 -31.84 -1.80
CA VAL A 522 -28.76 -31.46 -3.19
C VAL A 522 -27.76 -30.45 -3.75
N LEU A 523 -27.32 -29.47 -2.96
CA LEU A 523 -26.32 -28.49 -3.36
C LEU A 523 -24.94 -29.13 -3.61
N LEU A 524 -24.57 -30.12 -2.79
CA LEU A 524 -23.36 -30.92 -2.98
C LEU A 524 -23.42 -31.75 -4.26
N GLU A 525 -24.53 -32.45 -4.51
CA GLU A 525 -24.70 -33.22 -5.74
C GLU A 525 -24.67 -32.32 -6.99
N ARG A 526 -25.29 -31.14 -6.90
CA ARG A 526 -25.26 -30.14 -7.97
C ARG A 526 -23.84 -29.61 -8.21
N ALA A 527 -23.05 -29.38 -7.17
CA ALA A 527 -21.65 -28.97 -7.29
C ALA A 527 -20.79 -30.07 -7.95
N ASP A 528 -21.01 -31.34 -7.58
CA ASP A 528 -20.30 -32.47 -8.20
C ASP A 528 -20.65 -32.64 -9.69
N GLN A 529 -21.92 -32.46 -10.06
CA GLN A 529 -22.35 -32.45 -11.47
C GLN A 529 -21.70 -31.31 -12.26
N GLN A 530 -21.62 -30.10 -11.68
CA GLN A 530 -20.93 -28.97 -12.29
C GLN A 530 -19.43 -29.25 -12.47
N GLY A 531 -18.80 -29.86 -11.47
CA GLY A 531 -17.39 -30.25 -11.52
C GLY A 531 -17.10 -31.25 -12.64
N ARG A 532 -17.92 -32.30 -12.80
CA ARG A 532 -17.78 -33.27 -13.89
C ARG A 532 -17.89 -32.62 -15.27
N LEU A 533 -18.90 -31.78 -15.47
CA LEU A 533 -19.10 -31.07 -16.75
C LEU A 533 -17.93 -30.12 -17.07
N LEU A 534 -17.42 -29.41 -16.07
CA LEU A 534 -16.26 -28.53 -16.27
C LEU A 534 -14.97 -29.31 -16.53
N GLU A 535 -14.80 -30.49 -15.94
CA GLU A 535 -13.65 -31.35 -16.19
C GLU A 535 -13.68 -31.92 -17.61
N GLU A 536 -14.84 -32.30 -18.12
CA GLU A 536 -15.03 -32.68 -19.53
C GLU A 536 -14.64 -31.53 -20.48
N LEU A 537 -15.12 -30.31 -20.19
CA LEU A 537 -14.77 -29.11 -20.96
C LEU A 537 -13.28 -28.78 -20.88
N ARG A 538 -12.66 -28.93 -19.70
CA ARG A 538 -11.22 -28.70 -19.49
C ARG A 538 -10.39 -29.68 -20.30
N VAL A 539 -10.71 -30.97 -20.26
CA VAL A 539 -10.00 -32.02 -21.01
C VAL A 539 -10.18 -31.84 -22.51
N ALA A 540 -11.39 -31.49 -22.97
CA ALA A 540 -11.64 -31.16 -24.38
C ALA A 540 -10.82 -29.95 -24.84
N ALA A 541 -10.80 -28.87 -24.04
CA ALA A 541 -9.99 -27.68 -24.31
C ALA A 541 -8.49 -28.01 -24.33
N ALA A 542 -7.99 -28.79 -23.37
CA ALA A 542 -6.59 -29.21 -23.31
C ALA A 542 -6.21 -30.06 -24.52
N THR A 543 -7.09 -30.96 -24.94
CA THR A 543 -6.87 -31.81 -26.13
C THR A 543 -6.78 -30.95 -27.39
N ARG A 544 -7.69 -29.99 -27.58
CA ARG A 544 -7.67 -29.07 -28.73
C ARG A 544 -6.44 -28.16 -28.74
N SER A 545 -5.99 -27.71 -27.57
CA SER A 545 -4.95 -26.69 -27.45
C SER A 545 -3.53 -27.26 -27.30
N LEU A 546 -3.37 -28.51 -26.87
CA LEU A 546 -2.07 -29.14 -26.61
C LEU A 546 -1.72 -30.29 -27.57
N HIS A 547 -2.66 -30.79 -28.39
CA HIS A 547 -2.31 -31.70 -29.49
C HIS A 547 -1.88 -30.91 -30.73
N ALA A 548 -0.66 -31.18 -31.21
CA ALA A 548 -0.21 -30.73 -32.51
C ALA A 548 -1.02 -31.44 -33.62
N GLN A 549 -1.64 -30.69 -34.53
CA GLN A 549 -2.10 -31.29 -35.79
C GLN A 549 -0.87 -31.82 -36.56
N PRO A 550 -0.92 -33.03 -37.16
CA PRO A 550 0.12 -33.47 -38.07
C PRO A 550 0.19 -32.46 -39.23
N SER A 551 1.37 -31.91 -39.46
CA SER A 551 1.66 -31.08 -40.62
C SER A 551 1.27 -31.83 -41.90
N HIS A 552 0.15 -31.44 -42.52
CA HIS A 552 -0.17 -31.88 -43.86
C HIS A 552 0.90 -31.34 -44.81
N THR A 553 1.78 -32.24 -45.24
CA THR A 553 2.71 -32.01 -46.34
C THR A 553 1.95 -32.23 -47.65
N ARG A 554 1.52 -31.15 -48.30
CA ARG A 554 1.70 -30.81 -49.73
C ARG A 554 0.78 -29.68 -50.14
#